data_AF-F0SRN4-F1
#
_entry.id   AF-F0SRN4-F1
#
_cell.length_a   1.000
_cell.length_b   1.000
_cell.length_c   1.000
_cell.angle_alpha   90.00
_cell.angle_beta   90.00
_cell.angle_gamma   90.00
#
_symmetry.space_group_name_H-M   'P 1'
#
loop_
_entity.id
_entity.type
_entity.pdbx_description
1 polymer ?
#
loop_
_entity_poly.entity_id
_entity_poly.type
_entity_poly.pdbx_seq_one_letter_code
_entity_poly.pdbx_strand_id
1 'polypeptide(L)'
;MKQKTFELLWRVLYRTVIAIALLVFVPAILLGIGMFIPYPQGSSGFTTVTPEAESYTLSGSFPPGAHDVRYGRSARGMGGRLLVYRFSAPLNELHDHAVKEMHAKQTDHRDHFEIEVARNEPSPFSEQMVEFDRDMRLDTSWILPEPDATGTIYRPKDGLLSHRPVIFVDETNEIVYLRMTD
;
A
#
# COMPACT_ATOMS: atom_id res chain seq x y z
N MET A 1 -28.05 -47.61 -38.36
CA MET A 1 -26.64 -47.16 -38.50
C MET A 1 -26.46 -45.65 -38.41
N LYS A 2 -27.32 -44.82 -39.05
CA LYS A 2 -27.13 -43.36 -39.12
C LYS A 2 -27.18 -42.60 -37.78
N GLN A 3 -28.02 -43.02 -36.83
CA GLN A 3 -28.23 -42.31 -35.57
C GLN A 3 -27.05 -42.40 -34.58
N LYS A 4 -26.41 -43.57 -34.47
CA LYS A 4 -25.21 -43.75 -33.62
C LYS A 4 -24.01 -42.97 -34.13
N THR A 5 -23.86 -42.85 -35.45
CA THR A 5 -22.79 -42.06 -36.08
C THR A 5 -23.00 -40.56 -35.86
N PHE A 6 -24.25 -40.09 -35.92
CA PHE A 6 -24.61 -38.70 -35.63
C PHE A 6 -24.34 -38.32 -34.17
N GLU A 7 -24.72 -39.16 -33.20
CA GLU A 7 -24.42 -38.91 -31.78
C GLU A 7 -22.92 -38.90 -31.47
N LEU A 8 -22.15 -39.77 -32.13
CA LEU A 8 -20.69 -39.79 -31.99
C LEU A 8 -20.06 -38.51 -32.54
N LEU A 9 -20.47 -38.07 -33.74
CA LEU A 9 -20.02 -36.82 -34.35
C LEU A 9 -20.38 -35.60 -33.49
N TRP A 10 -21.59 -35.56 -32.94
CA TRP A 10 -22.02 -34.48 -32.06
C TRP A 10 -21.20 -34.40 -30.77
N ARG A 11 -20.92 -35.55 -30.14
CA ARG A 11 -20.08 -35.61 -28.93
C ARG A 11 -18.64 -35.16 -29.20
N VAL A 12 -18.08 -35.54 -30.34
CA VAL A 12 -16.74 -35.10 -30.75
C VAL A 12 -16.74 -33.60 -30.99
N LEU A 13 -17.68 -33.07 -31.78
CA LEU A 13 -17.80 -31.64 -32.06
C LEU A 13 -17.95 -30.81 -30.77
N TYR A 14 -18.85 -31.22 -29.87
CA TYR A 14 -19.09 -30.52 -28.61
C TYR A 14 -17.83 -30.48 -27.73
N ARG A 15 -17.11 -31.60 -27.62
CA ARG A 15 -15.85 -31.67 -26.86
C ARG A 15 -14.75 -30.81 -27.48
N THR A 16 -14.65 -30.79 -28.81
CA THR A 16 -13.69 -29.95 -29.53
C THR A 16 -13.99 -28.46 -29.34
N VAL A 17 -15.26 -28.06 -29.42
CA VAL A 17 -15.67 -26.66 -29.19
C VAL A 17 -15.36 -26.22 -27.76
N ILE A 18 -15.65 -27.06 -26.76
CA ILE A 18 -15.29 -26.75 -25.37
C ILE A 18 -13.77 -26.67 -25.17
N ALA A 19 -13.01 -27.60 -25.76
CA ALA A 19 -11.56 -27.57 -25.64
C ALA A 19 -10.95 -26.30 -26.25
N ILE A 20 -11.44 -25.88 -27.43
CA ILE A 20 -11.03 -24.63 -28.07
C ILE A 20 -11.45 -23.42 -27.22
N ALA A 21 -12.68 -23.42 -26.70
CA ALA A 21 -13.14 -22.35 -25.82
C ALA A 21 -12.25 -22.23 -24.57
N LEU A 22 -11.92 -23.34 -23.90
CA LEU A 22 -11.00 -23.32 -22.75
C LEU A 22 -9.60 -22.83 -23.14
N LEU A 23 -9.07 -23.27 -24.28
CA LEU A 23 -7.76 -22.83 -24.78
C LEU A 23 -7.70 -21.35 -25.15
N VAL A 24 -8.83 -20.71 -25.46
CA VAL A 24 -8.89 -19.27 -25.78
C VAL A 24 -9.23 -18.45 -24.54
N PHE A 25 -10.26 -18.85 -23.79
CA PHE A 25 -10.74 -18.09 -22.64
C PHE A 25 -9.80 -18.16 -21.44
N VAL A 26 -9.17 -19.31 -21.16
CA VAL A 26 -8.27 -19.42 -20.00
C VAL A 26 -7.04 -18.51 -20.17
N PRO A 27 -6.31 -18.53 -21.30
CA PRO A 27 -5.22 -17.58 -21.51
C PRO A 27 -5.68 -16.13 -21.57
N ALA A 28 -6.84 -15.83 -22.17
CA ALA A 28 -7.37 -14.45 -22.19
C ALA A 28 -7.68 -13.92 -20.78
N ILE A 29 -8.24 -14.77 -19.90
CA ILE A 29 -8.47 -14.43 -18.49
C ILE A 29 -7.14 -14.27 -17.75
N LEU A 30 -6.18 -15.17 -17.95
CA LEU A 30 -4.86 -15.09 -17.32
C LEU A 30 -4.07 -13.85 -17.78
N LEU A 31 -4.13 -13.50 -19.06
CA LEU A 31 -3.55 -12.27 -19.61
C LEU A 31 -4.24 -11.03 -19.06
N GLY A 32 -5.59 -11.05 -18.97
CA GLY A 32 -6.35 -9.98 -18.34
C GLY A 32 -5.91 -9.77 -16.88
N ILE A 33 -5.94 -10.83 -16.06
CA ILE A 33 -5.54 -10.76 -14.64
C ILE A 33 -4.09 -10.28 -14.50
N GLY A 34 -3.16 -10.76 -15.35
CA GLY A 34 -1.76 -10.33 -15.34
C GLY A 34 -1.57 -8.85 -15.72
N MET A 35 -2.42 -8.30 -16.59
CA MET A 35 -2.40 -6.89 -17.01
C MET A 35 -3.08 -5.95 -16.01
N PHE A 36 -3.89 -6.47 -15.07
CA PHE A 36 -4.60 -5.66 -14.06
C PHE A 36 -3.87 -5.51 -12.72
N ILE A 37 -2.64 -6.02 -12.57
CA ILE A 37 -1.82 -5.67 -11.40
C ILE A 37 -1.42 -4.20 -11.57
N PRO A 38 -1.95 -3.26 -10.76
CA PRO A 38 -1.62 -1.85 -10.92
C PRO A 38 -0.13 -1.66 -10.74
N TYR A 39 0.49 -0.90 -11.64
CA TYR A 39 1.88 -0.51 -11.44
C TYR A 39 2.02 0.29 -10.14
N PRO A 40 3.11 0.09 -9.39
CA PRO A 40 3.43 0.96 -8.27
C PRO A 40 3.47 2.41 -8.76
N GLN A 41 2.85 3.31 -8.00
CA GLN A 41 2.84 4.74 -8.27
C GLN A 41 3.52 5.46 -7.13
N GLY A 42 4.19 6.58 -7.41
CA GLY A 42 4.88 7.34 -6.39
C GLY A 42 5.85 8.35 -6.99
N SER A 43 6.46 9.12 -6.11
CA SER A 43 7.49 10.08 -6.47
C SER A 43 8.80 9.38 -6.87
N SER A 44 9.45 9.84 -7.96
CA SER A 44 10.76 9.34 -8.39
C SER A 44 11.93 9.77 -7.48
N GLY A 45 11.67 10.69 -6.55
CA GLY A 45 12.63 11.25 -5.60
C GLY A 45 11.92 12.16 -4.61
N PHE A 46 12.67 12.99 -3.90
CA PHE A 46 12.08 14.02 -3.04
C PHE A 46 11.45 15.13 -3.88
N THR A 47 10.27 15.57 -3.46
CA THR A 47 9.50 16.63 -4.11
C THR A 47 8.95 17.61 -3.07
N THR A 48 8.46 18.75 -3.53
CA THR A 48 7.63 19.65 -2.72
C THR A 48 6.23 19.09 -2.55
N VAL A 49 5.43 19.70 -1.67
CA VAL A 49 3.99 19.41 -1.58
C VAL A 49 3.31 19.74 -2.91
N THR A 50 2.60 18.76 -3.46
CA THR A 50 1.78 18.89 -4.66
C THR A 50 0.41 18.25 -4.43
N PRO A 51 -0.61 18.59 -5.24
CA PRO A 51 -1.91 17.90 -5.16
C PRO A 51 -1.80 16.39 -5.36
N GLU A 52 -0.82 15.94 -6.15
CA GLU A 52 -0.53 14.52 -6.29
C GLU A 52 -0.03 13.95 -4.96
N ALA A 53 0.96 14.57 -4.31
CA ALA A 53 1.46 14.11 -3.02
C ALA A 53 0.36 14.06 -1.96
N GLU A 54 -0.50 15.08 -1.89
CA GLU A 54 -1.62 15.14 -0.94
C GLU A 54 -2.61 13.98 -1.13
N SER A 55 -2.75 13.47 -2.36
CA SER A 55 -3.58 12.29 -2.62
C SER A 55 -3.04 10.98 -2.01
N TYR A 56 -1.81 10.99 -1.49
CA TYR A 56 -1.19 9.87 -0.77
C TYR A 56 -1.28 10.02 0.76
N THR A 57 -1.82 11.12 1.28
CA THR A 57 -2.10 11.22 2.73
C THR A 57 -3.52 10.75 3.01
N LEU A 58 -3.75 10.20 4.20
CA LEU A 58 -5.07 9.72 4.62
C LEU A 58 -6.00 10.90 4.88
N SER A 59 -5.44 12.02 5.36
CA SER A 59 -6.18 13.25 5.65
C SER A 59 -6.37 14.17 4.44
N GLY A 60 -5.73 13.87 3.29
CA GLY A 60 -5.80 14.67 2.06
C GLY A 60 -5.06 16.01 2.13
N SER A 61 -4.06 16.14 3.00
CA SER A 61 -3.24 17.35 3.15
C SER A 61 -1.87 17.05 3.78
N PHE A 62 -0.92 17.96 3.61
CA PHE A 62 0.30 18.06 4.42
C PHE A 62 0.25 19.33 5.30
N PRO A 63 1.04 19.40 6.38
CA PRO A 63 1.16 20.64 7.15
C PRO A 63 1.93 21.72 6.36
N PRO A 64 1.80 23.02 6.73
CA PRO A 64 2.37 24.13 5.97
C PRO A 64 3.90 24.10 5.82
N GLY A 65 4.62 23.57 6.83
CA GLY A 65 6.08 23.45 6.81
C GLY A 65 6.60 22.22 6.09
N ALA A 66 5.74 21.39 5.48
CA ALA A 66 6.15 20.16 4.84
C ALA A 66 7.06 20.39 3.61
N HIS A 67 8.18 19.69 3.61
CA HIS A 67 9.16 19.66 2.52
C HIS A 67 9.83 18.28 2.45
N ASP A 68 10.66 18.06 1.43
CA ASP A 68 11.32 16.77 1.17
C ASP A 68 10.34 15.59 1.22
N VAL A 69 9.23 15.76 0.51
CA VAL A 69 8.15 14.78 0.47
C VAL A 69 8.56 13.64 -0.46
N ARG A 70 8.36 12.41 0.00
CA ARG A 70 8.49 11.21 -0.81
C ARG A 70 7.32 10.29 -0.51
N TYR A 71 6.68 9.76 -1.54
CA TYR A 71 5.45 8.97 -1.39
C TYR A 71 5.42 7.82 -2.39
N GLY A 72 4.68 6.78 -2.05
CA GLY A 72 4.48 5.62 -2.89
C GLY A 72 3.25 4.82 -2.49
N ARG A 73 2.68 4.15 -3.50
CA ARG A 73 1.56 3.24 -3.35
C ARG A 73 1.76 2.05 -4.28
N SER A 74 1.48 0.86 -3.78
CA SER A 74 1.44 -0.35 -4.61
C SER A 74 0.18 -1.15 -4.30
N ALA A 75 -0.32 -1.88 -5.29
CA ALA A 75 -1.52 -2.70 -5.16
C ALA A 75 -1.20 -4.17 -5.40
N ARG A 76 -1.73 -5.03 -4.53
CA ARG A 76 -1.64 -6.49 -4.60
C ARG A 76 -3.01 -7.07 -4.97
N GLY A 77 -3.20 -7.37 -6.25
CA GLY A 77 -4.40 -8.07 -6.72
C GLY A 77 -5.72 -7.41 -6.28
N MET A 78 -6.74 -8.19 -5.94
CA MET A 78 -8.11 -7.70 -5.66
C MET A 78 -8.32 -7.04 -4.28
N GLY A 79 -7.29 -6.82 -3.45
CA GLY A 79 -7.51 -6.30 -2.08
C GLY A 79 -6.39 -5.42 -1.54
N GLY A 80 -5.19 -5.98 -1.38
CA GLY A 80 -4.11 -5.34 -0.62
C GLY A 80 -3.54 -4.09 -1.30
N ARG A 81 -3.25 -3.07 -0.50
CA ARG A 81 -2.70 -1.77 -0.90
C ARG A 81 -1.61 -1.36 0.10
N LEU A 82 -0.38 -1.22 -0.37
CA LEU A 82 0.69 -0.57 0.37
C LEU A 82 0.55 0.95 0.16
N LEU A 83 0.55 1.72 1.23
CA LEU A 83 0.68 3.17 1.23
C LEU A 83 1.88 3.55 2.10
N VAL A 84 2.80 4.31 1.55
CA VAL A 84 3.98 4.81 2.26
C VAL A 84 4.25 6.25 1.90
N TYR A 85 4.67 7.05 2.87
CA TYR A 85 5.26 8.35 2.59
C TYR A 85 6.15 8.81 3.74
N ARG A 86 7.00 9.79 3.45
CA ARG A 86 7.74 10.57 4.43
C ARG A 86 7.85 12.02 4.01
N PHE A 87 8.07 12.90 4.98
CA PHE A 87 8.43 14.30 4.74
C PHE A 87 9.04 14.91 6.00
N SER A 88 9.69 16.06 5.82
CA SER A 88 10.25 16.87 6.90
C SER A 88 9.37 18.09 7.19
N ALA A 89 9.23 18.47 8.45
CA ALA A 89 8.51 19.69 8.88
C ALA A 89 8.85 20.01 10.36
N PRO A 90 8.51 21.19 10.88
CA PRO A 90 8.67 21.50 12.30
C PRO A 90 8.01 20.44 13.20
N LEU A 91 8.67 20.05 14.29
CA LEU A 91 8.26 18.92 15.12
C LEU A 91 6.79 18.96 15.59
N ASN A 92 6.27 20.14 15.96
CA ASN A 92 4.87 20.28 16.36
C ASN A 92 3.91 19.91 15.23
N GLU A 93 4.23 20.29 13.99
CA GLU A 93 3.42 19.98 12.81
C GLU A 93 3.45 18.49 12.48
N LEU A 94 4.58 17.81 12.72
CA LEU A 94 4.70 16.36 12.51
C LEU A 94 3.79 15.57 13.45
N HIS A 95 3.76 15.93 14.73
CA HIS A 95 2.88 15.28 15.71
C HIS A 95 1.41 15.55 15.41
N ASP A 96 1.05 16.79 15.07
CA ASP A 96 -0.32 17.15 14.69
C ASP A 96 -0.76 16.39 13.42
N HIS A 97 0.13 16.27 12.44
CA HIS A 97 -0.10 15.49 11.22
C HIS A 97 -0.28 14.00 11.53
N ALA A 98 0.58 13.41 12.35
CA ALA A 98 0.47 12.00 12.73
C ALA A 98 -0.89 11.69 13.38
N VAL A 99 -1.33 12.53 14.33
CA VAL A 99 -2.65 12.40 14.97
C VAL A 99 -3.77 12.54 13.95
N LYS A 100 -3.69 13.53 13.04
CA LYS A 100 -4.67 13.76 11.98
C LYS A 100 -4.83 12.55 11.07
N GLU A 101 -3.73 11.91 10.68
CA GLU A 101 -3.72 10.74 9.80
C GLU A 101 -4.36 9.52 10.47
N MET A 102 -4.03 9.27 11.75
CA MET A 102 -4.65 8.19 12.53
C MET A 102 -6.17 8.39 12.62
N HIS A 103 -6.62 9.62 12.88
CA HIS A 103 -8.06 9.93 12.94
C HIS A 103 -8.75 9.87 11.58
N ALA A 104 -8.11 10.36 10.50
CA ALA A 104 -8.65 10.25 9.16
C ALA A 104 -8.96 8.77 8.82
N LYS A 105 -8.07 7.85 9.21
CA LYS A 105 -8.31 6.43 8.98
C LYS A 105 -9.52 5.88 9.74
N GLN A 106 -9.70 6.29 10.99
CA GLN A 106 -10.86 5.90 11.82
C GLN A 106 -12.19 6.40 11.22
N THR A 107 -12.17 7.47 10.42
CA THR A 107 -13.38 7.98 9.76
C THR A 107 -13.70 7.26 8.44
N ASP A 108 -12.68 6.78 7.73
CA ASP A 108 -12.81 6.12 6.42
C ASP A 108 -13.31 4.67 6.54
N HIS A 109 -12.86 3.94 7.57
CA HIS A 109 -13.29 2.57 7.85
C HIS A 109 -14.13 2.53 9.12
N ARG A 110 -15.14 1.66 9.17
CA ARG A 110 -15.93 1.36 10.41
C ARG A 110 -15.11 0.70 11.52
N ASP A 111 -13.80 0.81 11.44
CA ASP A 111 -12.82 0.16 12.27
C ASP A 111 -12.32 1.20 13.28
N HIS A 112 -13.07 1.32 14.37
CA HIS A 112 -12.67 2.16 15.49
C HIS A 112 -11.57 1.43 16.28
N PHE A 113 -10.39 2.03 16.35
CA PHE A 113 -9.28 1.51 17.14
C PHE A 113 -8.75 2.58 18.08
N GLU A 114 -8.28 2.18 19.27
CA GLU A 114 -7.56 3.09 20.15
C GLU A 114 -6.15 3.36 19.60
N ILE A 115 -5.71 4.60 19.70
CA ILE A 115 -4.37 5.02 19.29
C ILE A 115 -3.43 4.87 20.49
N GLU A 116 -2.36 4.10 20.29
CA GLU A 116 -1.22 4.06 21.20
C GLU A 116 -0.17 5.06 20.72
N VAL A 117 0.40 5.81 21.66
CA VAL A 117 1.52 6.74 21.43
C VAL A 117 2.69 6.27 22.30
N ALA A 118 3.71 5.67 21.67
CA ALA A 118 4.92 5.20 22.33
C ALA A 118 6.07 6.16 22.04
N ARG A 119 6.73 6.67 23.08
CA ARG A 119 7.77 7.71 22.97
C ARG A 119 9.15 7.14 23.25
N ASN A 120 10.19 7.74 22.66
CA ASN A 120 11.58 7.30 22.77
C ASN A 120 11.77 5.83 22.33
N GLU A 121 11.02 5.42 21.32
CA GLU A 121 11.12 4.07 20.74
C GLU A 121 11.99 4.11 19.47
N PRO A 122 12.71 3.02 19.16
CA PRO A 122 13.36 2.88 17.87
C PRO A 122 12.33 2.80 16.74
N SER A 123 12.76 3.10 15.52
CA SER A 123 11.92 2.96 14.33
C SER A 123 11.26 1.57 14.26
N PRO A 124 9.94 1.50 14.02
CA PRO A 124 9.25 0.22 13.80
C PRO A 124 9.51 -0.33 12.39
N PHE A 125 10.17 0.42 11.50
CA PHE A 125 10.43 0.02 10.12
C PHE A 125 11.78 -0.67 9.99
N SER A 126 11.79 -1.84 9.35
CA SER A 126 12.96 -2.69 9.21
C SER A 126 13.28 -2.98 7.75
N GLU A 127 14.52 -3.38 7.47
CA GLU A 127 14.93 -3.82 6.12
C GLU A 127 14.04 -4.93 5.57
N GLN A 128 13.58 -5.84 6.43
CA GLN A 128 12.64 -6.90 6.03
C GLN A 128 11.32 -6.34 5.47
N MET A 129 10.83 -5.21 5.99
CA MET A 129 9.65 -4.55 5.43
C MET A 129 9.94 -3.95 4.06
N VAL A 130 11.13 -3.38 3.85
CA VAL A 130 11.55 -2.84 2.55
C VAL A 130 11.72 -3.95 1.51
N GLU A 131 12.27 -5.10 1.91
CA GLU A 131 12.34 -6.29 1.04
C GLU A 131 10.93 -6.73 0.62
N PHE A 132 9.99 -6.77 1.57
CA PHE A 132 8.60 -7.09 1.28
C PHE A 132 7.94 -6.06 0.34
N ASP A 133 8.23 -4.76 0.51
CA ASP A 133 7.71 -3.71 -0.37
C ASP A 133 8.33 -3.80 -1.79
N ARG A 134 9.61 -4.22 -1.88
CA ARG A 134 10.30 -4.47 -3.17
C ARG A 134 9.66 -5.64 -3.92
N ASP A 135 9.19 -6.66 -3.22
CA ASP A 135 8.38 -7.74 -3.82
C ASP A 135 7.06 -7.20 -4.39
N MET A 136 6.56 -6.08 -3.86
CA MET A 136 5.43 -5.30 -4.41
C MET A 136 5.86 -4.30 -5.50
N ARG A 137 7.07 -4.43 -6.03
CA ARG A 137 7.69 -3.59 -7.06
C ARG A 137 7.88 -2.12 -6.66
N LEU A 138 7.77 -1.80 -5.37
CA LEU A 138 7.97 -0.44 -4.86
C LEU A 138 9.26 -0.40 -4.03
N ASP A 139 10.25 0.38 -4.46
CA ASP A 139 11.44 0.63 -3.65
C ASP A 139 11.11 1.67 -2.57
N THR A 140 11.02 1.20 -1.33
CA THR A 140 10.72 2.00 -0.12
C THR A 140 11.92 2.14 0.80
N SER A 141 13.15 1.89 0.32
CA SER A 141 14.39 2.02 1.12
C SER A 141 14.52 3.35 1.88
N TRP A 142 13.92 4.41 1.36
CA TRP A 142 13.85 5.74 1.95
C TRP A 142 12.94 5.87 3.19
N ILE A 143 12.15 4.85 3.52
CA ILE A 143 11.32 4.79 4.74
C ILE A 143 12.11 4.29 5.96
N LEU A 144 13.34 3.81 5.76
CA LEU A 144 14.23 3.45 6.85
C LEU A 144 14.86 4.72 7.43
N PRO A 145 14.61 5.04 8.70
CA PRO A 145 15.33 6.09 9.40
C PRO A 145 16.80 5.68 9.62
N GLU A 146 17.61 6.60 10.13
CA GLU A 146 18.98 6.28 10.58
C GLU A 146 18.96 5.15 11.64
N PRO A 147 19.99 4.28 11.72
CA PRO A 147 19.96 3.07 12.56
C PRO A 147 19.73 3.32 14.07
N ASP A 148 20.09 4.50 14.57
CA ASP A 148 19.91 4.94 15.95
C ASP A 148 18.77 5.96 16.13
N ALA A 149 17.96 6.16 15.09
CA ALA A 149 16.80 7.04 15.16
C ALA A 149 15.81 6.55 16.21
N THR A 150 15.51 7.44 17.15
CA THR A 150 14.48 7.26 18.16
C THR A 150 13.46 8.37 18.05
N GLY A 151 12.23 8.06 18.45
CA GLY A 151 11.15 9.02 18.29
C GLY A 151 9.83 8.55 18.85
N THR A 152 8.75 9.08 18.31
CA THR A 152 7.40 8.76 18.74
C THR A 152 6.68 7.91 17.69
N ILE A 153 6.17 6.75 18.11
CA ILE A 153 5.35 5.86 17.31
C ILE A 153 3.87 6.10 17.61
N TYR A 154 3.08 6.28 16.56
CA TYR A 154 1.63 6.24 16.59
C TYR A 154 1.17 4.96 15.90
N ARG A 155 0.45 4.11 16.62
CA ARG A 155 -0.05 2.84 16.08
C ARG A 155 -1.37 2.42 16.73
N PRO A 156 -2.10 1.46 16.15
CA PRO A 156 -3.27 0.85 16.80
C PRO A 156 -2.85 0.10 18.07
N LYS A 157 -3.53 0.38 19.19
CA LYS A 157 -3.22 -0.21 20.50
C LYS A 157 -3.44 -1.73 20.56
N ASP A 158 -4.33 -2.25 19.73
CA ASP A 158 -4.59 -3.69 19.60
C ASP A 158 -3.53 -4.41 18.75
N GLY A 159 -2.57 -3.68 18.17
CA GLY A 159 -1.51 -4.23 17.34
C GLY A 159 -1.96 -4.73 15.96
N LEU A 160 -3.23 -4.54 15.58
CA LEU A 160 -3.71 -4.91 14.25
C LEU A 160 -3.24 -3.87 13.22
N LEU A 161 -2.33 -4.26 12.35
CA LEU A 161 -1.72 -3.35 11.36
C LEU A 161 -2.33 -3.47 9.95
N SER A 162 -3.19 -4.46 9.73
CA SER A 162 -3.91 -4.61 8.46
C SER A 162 -4.91 -3.47 8.30
N HIS A 163 -4.84 -2.79 7.17
CA HIS A 163 -5.58 -1.58 6.84
C HIS A 163 -5.39 -0.42 7.83
N ARG A 164 -4.36 -0.40 8.68
CA ARG A 164 -4.17 0.67 9.68
C ARG A 164 -2.75 1.23 9.63
N PRO A 165 -2.59 2.56 9.71
CA PRO A 165 -1.27 3.17 9.61
C PRO A 165 -0.43 2.92 10.86
N VAL A 166 0.88 2.78 10.63
CA VAL A 166 1.94 2.97 11.62
C VAL A 166 2.69 4.21 11.21
N ILE A 167 2.82 5.15 12.14
CA ILE A 167 3.50 6.42 11.92
C ILE A 167 4.65 6.54 12.91
N PHE A 168 5.84 6.85 12.42
CA PHE A 168 7.01 7.14 13.24
C PHE A 168 7.43 8.58 13.00
N VAL A 169 7.52 9.36 14.08
CA VAL A 169 8.05 10.73 14.07
C VAL A 169 9.46 10.65 14.64
N ASP A 170 10.46 10.82 13.79
CA ASP A 170 11.86 10.99 14.19
C ASP A 170 12.05 12.43 14.67
N GLU A 171 12.07 12.58 15.99
CA GLU A 171 12.13 13.89 16.65
C GLU A 171 13.52 14.54 16.51
N THR A 172 14.56 13.75 16.19
CA THR A 172 15.93 14.23 16.05
C THR A 172 16.14 14.86 14.68
N ASN A 173 15.61 14.21 13.65
CA ASN A 173 15.78 14.66 12.27
C ASN A 173 14.59 15.46 11.73
N GLU A 174 13.54 15.64 12.53
CA GLU A 174 12.29 16.31 12.14
C GLU A 174 11.65 15.69 10.88
N ILE A 175 11.54 14.36 10.88
CA ILE A 175 10.96 13.59 9.77
C ILE A 175 9.81 12.73 10.29
N VAL A 176 8.70 12.70 9.56
CA VAL A 176 7.65 11.69 9.77
C VAL A 176 7.70 10.64 8.67
N TYR A 177 7.44 9.41 9.08
CA TYR A 177 7.39 8.23 8.23
C TYR A 177 6.05 7.55 8.47
N LEU A 178 5.27 7.33 7.41
CA LEU A 178 4.01 6.58 7.47
C LEU A 178 4.13 5.33 6.62
N ARG A 179 3.67 4.21 7.17
CA ARG A 179 3.42 2.98 6.42
C ARG A 179 2.08 2.40 6.79
N MET A 180 1.32 2.00 5.80
CA MET A 180 0.06 1.28 5.96
C MET A 180 -0.02 0.19 4.91
N THR A 181 -0.31 -1.03 5.34
CA THR A 181 -0.61 -2.16 4.47
C THR A 181 -2.06 -2.56 4.69
N ASP A 182 -2.85 -2.57 3.61
CA ASP A 182 -4.15 -3.23 3.56
C ASP A 182 -3.95 -4.76 3.52
#